data_AF-A0A2W7B3A3-F1
#
_entry.id   AF-A0A2W7B3A3-F1
#
_cell.length_a   1.000
_cell.length_b   1.000
_cell.length_c   1.000
_cell.angle_alpha   90.00
_cell.angle_beta   90.00
_cell.angle_gamma   90.00
#
_symmetry.space_group_name_H-M   'P 1'
#
loop_
_entity.id
_entity.type
_entity.pdbx_description
1 polymer ?
#
loop_
_entity_poly.entity_id
_entity_poly.type
_entity_poly.pdbx_seq_one_letter_code
_entity_poly.pdbx_strand_id
1 'polypeptide(L)'
;MNISEFSKLILLTLIASTPLTTWAQTSTIEKPSASSTSNSNLKPTVNLNNRAPTLSVSEFQDTFRYTLGAGDNIKIEVFNVPELSGNQTIAPDGTINLSLIGAVKLEGLGLDQANALLREKLSPFLVRNIVNISLISPRPLNIAIVGEVNRPGPRFLNYVGTAGTGSNAATLTRALESAAGITSRADISNIQISRLDGNLGRRIINVNLQNLLEKGDITQDIRILDGDSILVPPLSQASAAQSRIVSNSTFSPDTFTIQVAIVGEVNRVGTQTLVFSRNPTGNLSTGLTGATTAAGNASVGGPITLSRALQAANGVTEIADIRNVQISRLNAQGQRTIVKANLLDLIIKADLSQDITLTDGDLITVPRLEKTNPTEYLQVAKATFSPTVITVQVVGEAVRPGPIQMRPNSAFTEAISFAGGLTNDADWRAVELYRVNPDGSIMRRNLVADLNLPLSEESNPGLRDRDVIVVRPSFGAGLINSVTRFLGNIVTPLALIDNIFR
;
A
#
# COMPACT_ATOMS: atom_id res chain seq x y z
N MET A 1 -64.73 -41.07 9.93
CA MET A 1 -63.77 -42.20 9.94
C MET A 1 -63.51 -42.60 8.49
N ASN A 2 -62.41 -42.09 7.96
CA ASN A 2 -61.48 -42.63 6.96
C ASN A 2 -61.91 -43.63 5.85
N ILE A 3 -61.46 -43.26 4.62
CA ILE A 3 -60.74 -44.03 3.58
C ILE A 3 -61.45 -44.31 2.23
N SER A 4 -60.65 -44.11 1.16
CA SER A 4 -60.65 -44.77 -0.16
C SER A 4 -61.65 -44.25 -1.21
N GLU A 5 -61.39 -44.18 -2.52
CA GLU A 5 -60.23 -44.26 -3.44
C GLU A 5 -60.87 -44.16 -4.87
N PHE A 6 -60.06 -44.12 -5.95
CA PHE A 6 -60.42 -44.45 -7.35
C PHE A 6 -61.27 -43.52 -8.27
N SER A 7 -60.56 -42.96 -9.26
CA SER A 7 -60.71 -43.24 -10.73
C SER A 7 -61.39 -42.26 -11.70
N LYS A 8 -60.83 -42.29 -12.94
CA LYS A 8 -61.36 -42.02 -14.31
C LYS A 8 -61.11 -40.60 -14.88
N LEU A 9 -60.28 -40.34 -15.91
CA LEU A 9 -60.05 -40.90 -17.28
C LEU A 9 -61.03 -40.32 -18.33
N ILE A 10 -60.52 -40.12 -19.58
CA ILE A 10 -61.17 -40.07 -20.95
C ILE A 10 -61.15 -38.66 -21.61
N LEU A 11 -60.69 -38.38 -22.86
CA LEU A 11 -60.19 -39.14 -24.03
C LEU A 11 -59.62 -38.24 -25.18
N LEU A 12 -58.70 -38.80 -26.01
CA LEU A 12 -58.49 -38.75 -27.50
C LEU A 12 -58.53 -37.41 -28.30
N THR A 13 -57.80 -37.14 -29.40
CA THR A 13 -57.06 -37.90 -30.47
C THR A 13 -56.24 -36.86 -31.27
N LEU A 14 -54.92 -36.99 -31.48
CA LEU A 14 -54.17 -37.55 -32.63
C LEU A 14 -54.42 -36.92 -34.04
N ILE A 15 -53.37 -36.30 -34.63
CA ILE A 15 -52.70 -36.65 -35.91
C ILE A 15 -51.88 -35.45 -36.44
N ALA A 16 -50.60 -35.72 -36.74
CA ALA A 16 -49.64 -34.83 -37.37
C ALA A 16 -49.62 -35.02 -38.89
N SER A 17 -49.44 -33.94 -39.66
CA SER A 17 -48.90 -34.01 -41.03
C SER A 17 -48.46 -32.63 -41.54
N THR A 18 -47.16 -32.47 -41.78
CA THR A 18 -46.54 -31.40 -42.60
C THR A 18 -46.85 -31.60 -44.09
N PRO A 19 -46.79 -30.54 -44.93
CA PRO A 19 -45.61 -30.42 -45.80
C PRO A 19 -45.13 -28.97 -46.10
N LEU A 20 -43.86 -28.86 -46.53
CA LEU A 20 -43.26 -27.70 -47.25
C LEU A 20 -43.97 -27.51 -48.62
N THR A 21 -44.00 -26.37 -49.34
CA THR A 21 -42.89 -25.55 -49.90
C THR A 21 -43.45 -24.28 -50.60
N THR A 22 -42.83 -23.11 -50.32
CA THR A 22 -42.33 -22.05 -51.25
C THR A 22 -43.20 -21.15 -52.17
N TRP A 23 -42.65 -19.91 -52.35
CA TRP A 23 -42.81 -18.84 -53.37
C TRP A 23 -43.95 -17.79 -53.23
N ALA A 24 -43.57 -16.55 -52.87
CA ALA A 24 -43.68 -15.35 -53.75
C ALA A 24 -43.16 -14.06 -53.05
N GLN A 25 -42.17 -13.39 -53.67
CA GLN A 25 -41.96 -11.93 -53.63
C GLN A 25 -42.71 -11.35 -54.86
N THR A 26 -43.28 -10.14 -54.95
CA THR A 26 -42.73 -8.76 -54.89
C THR A 26 -43.91 -7.82 -55.24
N SER A 27 -44.07 -6.64 -54.62
CA SER A 27 -43.84 -5.33 -55.28
C SER A 27 -44.05 -4.13 -54.33
N THR A 28 -43.14 -3.15 -54.46
CA THR A 28 -43.06 -1.76 -53.96
C THR A 28 -44.24 -0.87 -54.41
N ILE A 29 -44.65 0.26 -53.78
CA ILE A 29 -44.01 1.61 -53.69
C ILE A 29 -44.76 2.54 -52.66
N GLU A 30 -43.99 3.34 -51.89
CA GLU A 30 -44.11 4.70 -51.22
C GLU A 30 -45.36 5.35 -50.51
N LYS A 31 -45.11 5.77 -49.23
CA LYS A 31 -45.23 7.10 -48.50
C LYS A 31 -46.60 7.85 -48.31
N PRO A 32 -46.76 8.87 -47.41
CA PRO A 32 -46.52 9.08 -45.94
C PRO A 32 -47.77 9.48 -45.09
N SER A 33 -47.61 9.41 -43.75
CA SER A 33 -48.12 10.30 -42.66
C SER A 33 -49.62 10.67 -42.52
N ALA A 34 -50.20 10.41 -41.34
CA ALA A 34 -51.25 11.26 -40.75
C ALA A 34 -51.40 11.05 -39.22
N SER A 35 -51.48 12.16 -38.50
CA SER A 35 -51.87 12.32 -37.10
C SER A 35 -53.40 12.34 -36.92
N SER A 36 -53.94 11.83 -35.80
CA SER A 36 -55.08 12.47 -35.11
C SER A 36 -55.37 11.86 -33.72
N THR A 37 -55.25 12.73 -32.70
CA THR A 37 -56.10 12.95 -31.51
C THR A 37 -56.95 11.84 -30.89
N SER A 38 -56.81 11.70 -29.56
CA SER A 38 -57.94 11.57 -28.62
C SER A 38 -57.58 12.12 -27.25
N ASN A 39 -58.40 13.05 -26.74
CA ASN A 39 -58.37 13.59 -25.38
C ASN A 39 -59.42 12.87 -24.51
N SER A 40 -59.07 12.47 -23.29
CA SER A 40 -59.96 12.55 -22.10
C SER A 40 -59.26 12.17 -20.78
N ASN A 41 -58.96 13.21 -20.00
CA ASN A 41 -59.17 13.38 -18.55
C ASN A 41 -58.71 12.36 -17.46
N LEU A 42 -57.65 12.80 -16.75
CA LEU A 42 -57.53 13.05 -15.30
C LEU A 42 -57.32 11.90 -14.27
N LYS A 43 -56.04 11.74 -13.87
CA LYS A 43 -55.54 11.63 -12.48
C LYS A 43 -54.15 12.31 -12.40
N PRO A 44 -53.70 12.86 -11.26
CA PRO A 44 -52.72 13.94 -11.22
C PRO A 44 -51.28 13.42 -11.43
N THR A 45 -50.66 13.83 -12.52
CA THR A 45 -49.21 13.73 -12.68
C THR A 45 -48.57 14.96 -12.03
N VAL A 46 -47.81 14.73 -10.96
CA VAL A 46 -46.80 15.68 -10.49
C VAL A 46 -45.86 15.92 -11.67
N ASN A 47 -45.98 17.08 -12.28
CA ASN A 47 -45.12 17.51 -13.36
C ASN A 47 -43.77 17.86 -12.72
N LEU A 48 -42.81 16.93 -12.74
CA LEU A 48 -41.41 17.13 -12.32
C LEU A 48 -40.63 18.03 -13.30
N ASN A 49 -41.32 18.74 -14.20
CA ASN A 49 -40.72 19.64 -15.18
C ASN A 49 -40.61 21.09 -14.70
N ASN A 50 -40.81 21.37 -13.42
CA ASN A 50 -40.03 22.43 -12.77
C ASN A 50 -38.64 21.85 -12.46
N ARG A 51 -37.84 21.67 -13.51
CA ARG A 51 -36.42 21.90 -13.39
C ARG A 51 -36.31 23.30 -12.81
N ALA A 52 -36.10 23.40 -11.50
CA ALA A 52 -35.32 24.49 -10.95
C ALA A 52 -34.18 24.73 -11.94
N PRO A 53 -33.80 25.98 -12.26
CA PRO A 53 -32.64 26.20 -13.10
C PRO A 53 -31.53 25.36 -12.48
N THR A 54 -31.22 24.23 -13.13
CA THR A 54 -29.98 23.52 -12.91
C THR A 54 -29.00 24.60 -13.30
N LEU A 55 -28.40 25.22 -12.30
CA LEU A 55 -27.25 26.06 -12.47
C LEU A 55 -26.32 25.19 -13.30
N SER A 56 -26.32 25.45 -14.61
CA SER A 56 -25.33 24.93 -15.50
C SER A 56 -24.02 25.36 -14.84
N VAL A 57 -23.15 24.39 -14.58
CA VAL A 57 -21.77 24.66 -14.23
C VAL A 57 -21.15 25.27 -15.50
N SER A 58 -21.50 26.52 -15.78
CA SER A 58 -20.76 27.38 -16.67
C SER A 58 -19.43 27.60 -15.98
N GLU A 59 -18.37 27.10 -16.59
CA GLU A 59 -17.00 27.56 -16.44
C GLU A 59 -16.71 28.23 -15.08
N PHE A 60 -16.36 27.44 -14.06
CA PHE A 60 -15.43 27.94 -13.06
C PHE A 60 -14.05 28.02 -13.72
N GLN A 61 -13.88 28.90 -14.72
CA GLN A 61 -12.61 29.57 -14.87
C GLN A 61 -12.49 30.36 -13.57
N ASP A 62 -11.68 29.84 -12.65
CA ASP A 62 -11.29 30.52 -11.42
C ASP A 62 -10.52 31.77 -11.85
N THR A 63 -11.22 32.84 -12.26
CA THR A 63 -10.64 34.12 -12.68
C THR A 63 -10.16 34.89 -11.44
N PHE A 64 -9.60 34.17 -10.45
CA PHE A 64 -8.98 34.73 -9.28
C PHE A 64 -7.64 35.33 -9.70
N ARG A 65 -7.72 36.64 -9.94
CA ARG A 65 -6.55 37.50 -10.07
C ARG A 65 -5.84 37.55 -8.72
N TYR A 66 -4.52 37.43 -8.75
CA TYR A 66 -3.69 37.57 -7.55
C TYR A 66 -4.00 38.90 -6.87
N THR A 67 -4.33 38.85 -5.58
CA THR A 67 -4.55 40.03 -4.74
C THR A 67 -3.34 40.25 -3.86
N LEU A 68 -2.91 41.49 -3.77
CA LEU A 68 -1.79 41.90 -2.94
C LEU A 68 -2.15 41.74 -1.46
N GLY A 69 -1.17 41.38 -0.64
CA GLY A 69 -1.34 41.41 0.81
C GLY A 69 -0.02 41.52 1.57
N ALA A 70 -0.13 41.64 2.90
CA ALA A 70 1.01 41.73 3.79
C ALA A 70 2.07 40.66 3.52
N GLY A 71 3.33 41.06 3.42
CA GLY A 71 4.47 40.18 3.12
C GLY A 71 4.85 40.08 1.64
N ASP A 72 4.05 40.63 0.72
CA ASP A 72 4.41 40.71 -0.70
C ASP A 72 5.52 41.72 -0.95
N ASN A 73 6.45 41.38 -1.84
CA ASN A 73 7.46 42.33 -2.34
C ASN A 73 7.06 42.82 -3.72
N ILE A 74 6.85 44.12 -3.83
CA ILE A 74 6.48 44.79 -5.07
C ILE A 74 7.58 45.76 -5.51
N LYS A 75 7.72 45.94 -6.82
CA LYS A 75 8.52 47.01 -7.43
C LYS A 75 7.59 48.09 -7.91
N ILE A 76 7.85 49.32 -7.50
CA ILE A 76 7.12 50.50 -7.95
C ILE A 76 8.06 51.31 -8.83
N GLU A 77 7.62 51.62 -10.03
CA GLU A 77 8.35 52.43 -10.99
C GLU A 77 7.49 53.64 -11.36
N VAL A 78 7.98 54.82 -11.02
CA VAL A 78 7.37 56.11 -11.35
C VAL A 78 8.22 56.78 -12.41
N PHE A 79 7.64 57.04 -13.57
CA PHE A 79 8.38 57.58 -14.71
C PHE A 79 9.02 58.93 -14.38
N ASN A 80 10.32 59.06 -14.64
CA ASN A 80 11.12 60.26 -14.39
C ASN A 80 11.15 60.74 -12.93
N VAL A 81 10.81 59.87 -11.96
CA VAL A 81 10.91 60.16 -10.52
C VAL A 81 11.54 58.98 -9.78
N PRO A 82 12.88 58.86 -9.78
CA PRO A 82 13.60 57.75 -9.15
C PRO A 82 13.37 57.69 -7.63
N GLU A 83 13.14 58.83 -6.99
CA GLU A 83 12.93 58.95 -5.53
C GLU A 83 11.62 58.28 -5.05
N LEU A 84 10.64 58.14 -5.95
CA LEU A 84 9.38 57.42 -5.69
C LEU A 84 9.40 55.99 -6.23
N SER A 85 10.48 55.62 -6.91
CA SER A 85 10.67 54.29 -7.49
C SER A 85 11.51 53.44 -6.55
N GLY A 86 11.18 52.15 -6.44
CA GLY A 86 11.93 51.24 -5.59
C GLY A 86 11.18 49.96 -5.26
N ASN A 87 11.86 49.09 -4.52
CA ASN A 87 11.26 47.89 -3.98
C ASN A 87 10.62 48.23 -2.64
N GLN A 88 9.37 47.83 -2.46
CA GLN A 88 8.62 48.02 -1.23
C GLN A 88 8.01 46.69 -0.80
N THR A 89 8.03 46.43 0.51
CA THR A 89 7.35 45.29 1.11
C THR A 89 6.05 45.77 1.73
N ILE A 90 4.96 45.06 1.49
CA ILE A 90 3.66 45.38 2.10
C ILE A 90 3.72 45.04 3.59
N ALA A 91 3.48 46.04 4.43
CA ALA A 91 3.51 45.90 5.88
C ALA A 91 2.34 45.03 6.40
N PRO A 92 2.42 44.51 7.65
CA PRO A 92 1.37 43.67 8.25
C PRO A 92 -0.02 44.31 8.32
N ASP A 93 -0.10 45.64 8.30
CA ASP A 93 -1.35 46.41 8.25
C ASP A 93 -1.93 46.54 6.83
N GLY A 94 -1.28 45.93 5.84
CA GLY A 94 -1.68 45.95 4.45
C GLY A 94 -1.30 47.22 3.69
N THR A 95 -0.43 48.06 4.28
CA THR A 95 -0.01 49.33 3.68
C THR A 95 1.42 49.30 3.14
N ILE A 96 1.71 50.24 2.24
CA ILE A 96 3.08 50.60 1.86
C ILE A 96 3.31 52.06 2.21
N ASN A 97 4.54 52.40 2.58
CA ASN A 97 4.93 53.78 2.82
C ASN A 97 5.63 54.35 1.59
N LEU A 98 5.02 55.37 0.99
CA LEU A 98 5.58 56.07 -0.16
C LEU A 98 5.80 57.54 0.19
N SER A 99 6.96 58.07 -0.19
CA SER A 99 7.25 59.50 -0.07
C SER A 99 6.14 60.33 -0.76
N LEU A 100 5.82 61.50 -0.20
CA LEU A 100 4.75 62.43 -0.61
C LEU A 100 3.30 62.00 -0.27
N ILE A 101 2.97 60.71 -0.30
CA ILE A 101 1.59 60.23 -0.07
C ILE A 101 1.41 59.41 1.22
N GLY A 102 2.51 59.08 1.91
CA GLY A 102 2.51 58.35 3.17
C GLY A 102 2.04 56.90 3.02
N ALA A 103 1.32 56.41 4.02
CA ALA A 103 0.81 55.05 4.06
C ALA A 103 -0.39 54.86 3.11
N VAL A 104 -0.26 53.94 2.14
CA VAL A 104 -1.31 53.58 1.20
C VAL A 104 -1.69 52.12 1.36
N LYS A 105 -2.97 51.84 1.60
CA LYS A 105 -3.48 50.47 1.74
C LYS A 105 -3.59 49.79 0.36
N LEU A 106 -2.86 48.69 0.17
CA LEU A 106 -2.86 47.88 -1.05
C LEU A 106 -3.44 46.47 -0.85
N GLU A 107 -3.65 46.07 0.40
CA GLU A 107 -4.23 44.77 0.74
C GLU A 107 -5.58 44.53 0.04
N GLY A 108 -5.72 43.36 -0.57
CA GLY A 108 -6.93 42.93 -1.27
C GLY A 108 -7.07 43.46 -2.70
N LEU A 109 -6.20 44.37 -3.14
CA LEU A 109 -6.23 44.91 -4.50
C LEU A 109 -5.44 44.03 -5.47
N GLY A 110 -5.95 43.89 -6.69
CA GLY A 110 -5.14 43.37 -7.80
C GLY A 110 -4.07 44.38 -8.24
N LEU A 111 -3.03 43.94 -8.95
CA LEU A 111 -1.96 44.83 -9.42
C LEU A 111 -2.49 46.02 -10.25
N ASP A 112 -3.47 45.78 -11.12
CA ASP A 112 -4.08 46.84 -11.94
C ASP A 112 -4.82 47.89 -11.08
N GLN A 113 -5.51 47.42 -10.04
CA GLN A 113 -6.24 48.29 -9.11
C GLN A 113 -5.28 49.09 -8.22
N ALA A 114 -4.20 48.45 -7.75
CA ALA A 114 -3.14 49.11 -7.01
C ALA A 114 -2.44 50.19 -7.87
N ASN A 115 -2.20 49.89 -9.15
CA ASN A 115 -1.66 50.86 -10.12
C ASN A 115 -2.57 52.08 -10.28
N ALA A 116 -3.88 51.87 -10.42
CA ALA A 116 -4.86 52.95 -10.52
C ALA A 116 -4.91 53.79 -9.24
N LEU A 117 -4.90 53.14 -8.06
CA LEU A 117 -4.93 53.82 -6.77
C LEU A 117 -3.69 54.69 -6.52
N LEU A 118 -2.49 54.18 -6.81
CA LEU A 118 -1.26 54.98 -6.68
C LEU A 118 -1.26 56.16 -7.65
N ARG A 119 -1.77 55.96 -8.86
CA ARG A 119 -1.89 57.04 -9.85
C ARG A 119 -2.86 58.14 -9.40
N GLU A 120 -3.96 57.76 -8.77
CA GLU A 120 -4.90 58.73 -8.19
C GLU A 120 -4.22 59.54 -7.08
N LYS A 121 -3.58 58.85 -6.12
CA LYS A 121 -2.94 59.49 -4.95
C LYS A 121 -1.74 60.38 -5.30
N LEU A 122 -1.00 60.05 -6.35
CA LEU A 122 0.17 60.83 -6.80
C LEU A 122 -0.19 61.96 -7.76
N SER A 123 -1.41 62.02 -8.28
CA SER A 123 -1.85 63.06 -9.23
C SER A 123 -1.69 64.50 -8.73
N PRO A 124 -1.85 64.85 -7.43
CA PRO A 124 -1.66 66.22 -6.95
C PRO A 124 -0.19 66.65 -6.95
N PHE A 125 0.74 65.69 -6.96
CA PHE A 125 2.17 65.94 -6.80
C PHE A 125 2.95 65.78 -8.12
N LEU A 126 2.38 65.09 -9.12
CA LEU A 126 3.05 64.78 -10.38
C LEU A 126 2.22 65.23 -11.60
N VAL A 127 2.82 66.07 -12.46
CA VAL A 127 2.19 66.57 -13.70
C VAL A 127 2.01 65.46 -14.75
N ARG A 128 2.98 64.54 -14.86
CA ARG A 128 2.91 63.36 -15.73
C ARG A 128 3.04 62.10 -14.88
N ASN A 129 1.91 61.58 -14.44
CA ASN A 129 1.86 60.47 -13.51
C ASN A 129 1.74 59.11 -14.23
N ILE A 130 2.89 58.52 -14.57
CA ILE A 130 2.98 57.16 -15.12
C ILE A 130 3.60 56.27 -14.04
N VAL A 131 2.78 55.41 -13.43
CA VAL A 131 3.17 54.47 -12.38
C VAL A 131 2.95 53.05 -12.86
N ASN A 132 3.94 52.21 -12.63
CA ASN A 132 3.90 50.78 -12.86
C ASN A 132 4.30 50.02 -11.59
N ILE A 133 3.43 49.12 -11.16
CA ILE A 133 3.65 48.19 -10.05
C ILE A 133 3.79 46.80 -10.64
N SER A 134 4.86 46.10 -10.25
CA SER A 134 5.06 44.69 -10.54
C SER A 134 5.32 43.92 -9.25
N LEU A 135 4.85 42.68 -9.19
CA LEU A 135 5.13 41.78 -8.08
C LEU A 135 6.52 41.16 -8.29
N ILE A 136 7.45 41.34 -7.36
CA ILE A 136 8.77 40.69 -7.41
C ILE A 136 8.66 39.28 -6.85
N SER A 137 8.15 39.17 -5.63
CA SER A 137 7.96 37.88 -4.97
C SER A 137 6.64 37.88 -4.18
N PRO A 138 5.74 36.92 -4.45
CA PRO A 138 4.56 36.72 -3.60
C PRO A 138 4.97 36.20 -2.22
N ARG A 139 4.14 36.48 -1.21
CA ARG A 139 4.26 35.88 0.11
C ARG A 139 4.03 34.36 0.07
N PRO A 140 4.69 33.59 0.96
CA PRO A 140 4.35 32.19 1.17
C PRO A 140 2.91 32.05 1.67
N LEU A 141 2.18 31.06 1.16
CA LEU A 141 0.83 30.76 1.62
C LEU A 141 0.90 29.96 2.91
N ASN A 142 0.15 30.39 3.92
CA ASN A 142 -0.02 29.65 5.16
C ASN A 142 -1.27 28.76 5.06
N ILE A 143 -1.05 27.45 5.01
CA ILE A 143 -2.13 26.47 4.89
C ILE A 143 -2.05 25.44 6.00
N ALA A 144 -3.18 24.81 6.31
CA ALA A 144 -3.24 23.71 7.25
C ALA A 144 -3.55 22.41 6.50
N ILE A 145 -2.73 21.37 6.67
CA ILE A 145 -2.99 20.05 6.09
C ILE A 145 -3.26 19.07 7.24
N VAL A 146 -4.40 18.39 7.19
CA VAL A 146 -4.85 17.47 8.23
C VAL A 146 -5.39 16.17 7.64
N GLY A 147 -5.40 15.11 8.46
CA GLY A 147 -5.89 13.78 8.07
C GLY A 147 -4.76 12.85 7.62
N GLU A 148 -5.03 12.01 6.62
CA GLU A 148 -4.16 10.93 6.15
C GLU A 148 -3.01 11.42 5.24
N VAL A 149 -2.12 12.20 5.84
CA VAL A 149 -0.85 12.65 5.24
C VAL A 149 0.33 12.25 6.13
N ASN A 150 1.54 12.18 5.56
CA ASN A 150 2.71 11.77 6.34
C ASN A 150 3.13 12.81 7.37
N ARG A 151 2.87 14.10 7.11
CA ARG A 151 3.19 15.21 8.03
C ARG A 151 2.02 16.18 8.15
N PRO A 152 1.03 15.89 9.03
CA PRO A 152 -0.06 16.83 9.29
C PRO A 152 0.45 18.06 10.05
N GLY A 153 -0.19 19.20 9.83
CA GLY A 153 0.12 20.46 10.50
C GLY A 153 0.11 21.68 9.56
N PRO A 154 0.48 22.87 10.09
CA PRO A 154 0.63 24.08 9.30
C PRO A 154 1.84 23.98 8.37
N ARG A 155 1.67 24.37 7.11
CA ARG A 155 2.70 24.36 6.07
C ARG A 155 2.73 25.69 5.32
N PHE A 156 3.95 26.11 4.96
CA PHE A 156 4.17 27.25 4.08
C PHE A 156 4.38 26.75 2.66
N LEU A 157 3.56 27.23 1.72
CA LEU A 157 3.72 26.95 0.29
C LEU A 157 4.29 28.16 -0.42
N ASN A 158 5.38 27.93 -1.15
CA ASN A 158 5.93 28.93 -2.04
C ASN A 158 5.25 28.84 -3.41
N TYR A 159 5.02 29.99 -4.03
CA TYR A 159 4.63 30.03 -5.43
C TYR A 159 5.82 29.59 -6.30
N VAL A 160 5.55 28.72 -7.27
CA VAL A 160 6.55 28.25 -8.23
C VAL A 160 6.21 28.84 -9.59
N GLY A 161 7.05 29.77 -10.06
CA GLY A 161 6.99 30.38 -11.39
C GLY A 161 7.44 31.85 -11.37
N THR A 162 7.82 32.37 -12.54
CA THR A 162 8.25 33.77 -12.72
C THR A 162 7.03 34.69 -12.56
N ALA A 163 7.15 35.72 -11.72
CA ALA A 163 6.10 36.72 -11.54
C ALA A 163 5.72 37.36 -12.90
N GLY A 164 4.42 37.30 -13.26
CA GLY A 164 3.88 37.94 -14.47
C GLY A 164 3.26 37.01 -15.52
N THR A 165 3.53 35.70 -15.47
CA THR A 165 2.84 34.70 -16.31
C THR A 165 1.79 33.99 -15.46
N GLY A 166 0.56 33.80 -15.94
CA GLY A 166 -0.59 33.28 -15.19
C GLY A 166 -0.48 31.85 -14.62
N SER A 167 0.73 31.30 -14.49
CA SER A 167 1.05 29.95 -14.02
C SER A 167 1.66 29.91 -12.60
N ASN A 168 1.59 31.00 -11.84
CA ASN A 168 2.01 31.02 -10.43
C ASN A 168 0.88 30.48 -9.54
N ALA A 169 0.71 29.16 -9.54
CA ALA A 169 -0.30 28.48 -8.73
C ALA A 169 0.37 27.53 -7.74
N ALA A 170 0.20 27.80 -6.44
CA ALA A 170 0.26 26.74 -5.45
C ALA A 170 -0.95 25.83 -5.67
N THR A 171 -0.73 24.57 -6.00
CA THR A 171 -1.80 23.60 -6.32
C THR A 171 -1.95 22.59 -5.18
N LEU A 172 -3.07 21.85 -5.17
CA LEU A 172 -3.35 20.83 -4.17
C LEU A 172 -2.25 19.75 -4.17
N THR A 173 -1.81 19.32 -5.34
CA THR A 173 -0.72 18.35 -5.50
C THR A 173 0.56 18.81 -4.78
N ARG A 174 0.99 20.06 -5.01
CA ARG A 174 2.13 20.66 -4.31
C ARG A 174 1.91 20.80 -2.81
N ALA A 175 0.68 21.09 -2.39
CA ALA A 175 0.35 21.13 -0.98
C ALA A 175 0.60 19.76 -0.33
N LEU A 176 0.13 18.68 -0.96
CA LEU A 176 0.33 17.31 -0.48
C LEU A 176 1.80 16.88 -0.53
N GLU A 177 2.55 17.26 -1.56
CA GLU A 177 4.00 17.05 -1.62
C GLU A 177 4.71 17.72 -0.44
N SER A 178 4.31 18.95 -0.08
CA SER A 178 4.88 19.67 1.06
C SER A 178 4.62 18.99 2.42
N ALA A 179 3.60 18.12 2.48
CA ALA A 179 3.25 17.25 3.61
C ALA A 179 3.98 15.90 3.59
N ALA A 180 5.02 15.76 2.74
CA ALA A 180 5.70 14.51 2.44
C ALA A 180 4.76 13.44 1.86
N GLY A 181 3.72 13.88 1.16
CA GLY A 181 2.76 13.01 0.51
C GLY A 181 1.60 12.52 1.39
N ILE A 182 0.72 11.75 0.77
CA ILE A 182 -0.43 11.10 1.39
C ILE A 182 -0.09 9.70 1.91
N THR A 183 -0.83 9.21 2.90
CA THR A 183 -0.67 7.82 3.39
C THR A 183 -1.46 6.85 2.52
N SER A 184 -1.13 5.56 2.57
CA SER A 184 -1.88 4.51 1.86
C SER A 184 -3.32 4.30 2.36
N ARG A 185 -3.70 4.97 3.46
CA ARG A 185 -5.05 4.98 4.05
C ARG A 185 -5.86 6.22 3.62
N ALA A 186 -5.29 7.13 2.84
CA ALA A 186 -5.99 8.31 2.37
C ALA A 186 -7.08 7.99 1.34
N ASP A 187 -8.25 8.59 1.49
CA ASP A 187 -9.26 8.63 0.45
C ASP A 187 -8.99 9.81 -0.51
N ILE A 188 -8.27 9.50 -1.59
CA ILE A 188 -7.95 10.46 -2.66
C ILE A 188 -9.16 10.86 -3.50
N SER A 189 -10.31 10.21 -3.35
CA SER A 189 -11.52 10.52 -4.12
C SER A 189 -12.34 11.66 -3.52
N ASN A 190 -12.12 11.97 -2.24
CA ASN A 190 -12.94 12.90 -1.47
C ASN A 190 -12.10 13.82 -0.57
N ILE A 191 -11.06 14.43 -1.12
CA ILE A 191 -10.27 15.43 -0.40
C ILE A 191 -11.10 16.70 -0.27
N GLN A 192 -11.06 17.34 0.90
CA GLN A 192 -11.85 18.53 1.19
C GLN A 192 -10.93 19.73 1.42
N ILE A 193 -11.14 20.80 0.67
CA ILE A 193 -10.49 22.09 0.88
C ILE A 193 -11.50 23.02 1.53
N SER A 194 -11.17 23.51 2.72
CA SER A 194 -11.99 24.43 3.48
C SER A 194 -11.39 25.84 3.37
N ARG A 195 -12.05 26.68 2.58
CA ARG A 195 -11.63 28.04 2.23
C ARG A 195 -12.45 29.08 3.00
N LEU A 196 -11.78 30.11 3.50
CA LEU A 196 -12.45 31.26 4.11
C LEU A 196 -12.82 32.28 3.01
N ASP A 197 -14.09 32.33 2.63
CA ASP A 197 -14.60 33.36 1.73
C ASP A 197 -15.18 34.48 2.60
N GLY A 198 -14.47 35.62 2.70
CA GLY A 198 -14.70 36.66 3.73
C GLY A 198 -16.17 36.99 4.07
N ASN A 199 -17.04 37.12 3.06
CA ASN A 199 -18.46 37.47 3.24
C ASN A 199 -19.43 36.27 3.35
N LEU A 200 -19.00 35.05 3.02
CA LEU A 200 -19.86 33.86 2.91
C LEU A 200 -19.51 32.76 3.92
N GLY A 201 -18.55 33.01 4.81
CA GLY A 201 -18.09 32.02 5.78
C GLY A 201 -17.17 30.98 5.13
N ARG A 202 -17.15 29.77 5.70
CA ARG A 202 -16.22 28.72 5.27
C ARG A 202 -16.85 27.89 4.15
N ARG A 203 -16.27 27.93 2.95
CA ARG A 203 -16.67 27.10 1.81
C ARG A 203 -15.89 25.79 1.81
N ILE A 204 -16.57 24.66 1.59
CA ILE A 204 -15.93 23.36 1.41
C ILE A 204 -15.94 23.01 -0.08
N ILE A 205 -14.77 22.71 -0.61
CA ILE A 205 -14.56 22.29 -2.00
C ILE A 205 -14.11 20.83 -1.96
N ASN A 206 -14.90 19.94 -2.57
CA ASN A 206 -14.56 18.53 -2.68
C ASN A 206 -13.73 18.29 -3.94
N VAL A 207 -12.65 17.52 -3.79
CA VAL A 207 -11.67 17.24 -4.83
C VAL A 207 -11.45 15.75 -4.97
N ASN A 208 -11.47 15.27 -6.21
CA ASN A 208 -11.23 13.88 -6.53
C ASN A 208 -9.90 13.74 -7.27
N LEU A 209 -8.81 13.54 -6.52
CA LEU A 209 -7.49 13.29 -7.09
C LEU A 209 -7.37 11.92 -7.75
N GLN A 210 -8.28 10.98 -7.49
CA GLN A 210 -8.31 9.73 -8.25
C GLN A 210 -8.58 9.98 -9.74
N ASN A 211 -9.47 10.92 -10.09
CA ASN A 211 -9.70 11.30 -11.48
C ASN A 211 -8.45 11.95 -12.12
N LEU A 212 -7.65 12.70 -11.36
CA LEU A 212 -6.36 13.21 -11.83
C LEU A 212 -5.41 12.07 -12.19
N LEU A 213 -5.30 11.06 -11.32
CA LEU A 213 -4.37 9.95 -11.48
C LEU A 213 -4.81 8.93 -12.55
N GLU A 214 -6.10 8.62 -12.62
CA GLU A 214 -6.63 7.60 -13.53
C GLU A 214 -7.02 8.15 -14.91
N LYS A 215 -7.58 9.36 -14.95
CA LYS A 215 -8.14 9.96 -16.18
C LYS A 215 -7.31 11.13 -16.69
N GLY A 216 -6.30 11.58 -15.94
CA GLY A 216 -5.51 12.77 -16.30
C GLY A 216 -6.30 14.07 -16.20
N ASP A 217 -7.39 14.11 -15.42
CA ASP A 217 -8.22 15.29 -15.26
C ASP A 217 -7.52 16.36 -14.39
N ILE A 218 -6.80 17.28 -15.03
CA ILE A 218 -6.07 18.37 -14.38
C ILE A 218 -6.97 19.35 -13.63
N THR A 219 -8.29 19.37 -13.91
CA THR A 219 -9.23 20.28 -13.22
C THR A 219 -9.38 19.94 -11.75
N GLN A 220 -9.01 18.71 -11.36
CA GLN A 220 -8.98 18.26 -9.98
C GLN A 220 -7.77 18.80 -9.21
N ASP A 221 -6.72 19.31 -9.87
CA ASP A 221 -5.60 19.92 -9.18
C ASP A 221 -5.89 21.39 -8.85
N ILE A 222 -6.78 21.59 -7.88
CA ILE A 222 -7.29 22.90 -7.51
C ILE A 222 -6.17 23.78 -6.95
N ARG A 223 -6.18 25.06 -7.34
CA ARG A 223 -5.30 26.09 -6.78
C ARG A 223 -5.63 26.36 -5.31
N ILE A 224 -4.60 26.37 -4.48
CA ILE A 224 -4.65 26.63 -3.05
C ILE A 224 -4.42 28.11 -2.78
N LEU A 225 -5.18 28.66 -1.84
CA LEU A 225 -5.10 30.04 -1.38
C LEU A 225 -4.59 30.12 0.06
N ASP A 226 -4.24 31.33 0.48
CA ASP A 226 -3.81 31.61 1.85
C ASP A 226 -4.97 31.33 2.83
N GLY A 227 -4.67 30.65 3.93
CA GLY A 227 -5.66 30.26 4.94
C GLY A 227 -6.50 29.04 4.58
N ASP A 228 -6.27 28.39 3.44
CA ASP A 228 -6.95 27.14 3.09
C ASP A 228 -6.59 26.02 4.09
N SER A 229 -7.59 25.24 4.49
CA SER A 229 -7.42 24.03 5.30
C SER A 229 -7.79 22.81 4.49
N ILE A 230 -6.82 21.92 4.26
CA ILE A 230 -6.94 20.73 3.44
C ILE A 230 -7.12 19.52 4.36
N LEU A 231 -8.26 18.86 4.27
CA LEU A 231 -8.58 17.62 4.96
C LEU A 231 -8.46 16.45 3.97
N VAL A 232 -7.57 15.52 4.27
CA VAL A 232 -7.46 14.23 3.59
C VAL A 232 -8.13 13.17 4.45
N PRO A 233 -9.37 12.75 4.15
CA PRO A 233 -10.06 11.80 4.99
C PRO A 233 -9.44 10.39 4.91
N PRO A 234 -9.64 9.55 5.94
CA PRO A 234 -9.29 8.14 5.88
C PRO A 234 -10.27 7.37 5.00
N LEU A 235 -9.75 6.35 4.33
CA LEU A 235 -10.50 5.44 3.48
C LEU A 235 -11.44 4.59 4.34
N SER A 236 -12.75 4.67 4.05
CA SER A 236 -13.81 4.01 4.83
C SER A 236 -13.82 2.48 4.70
N GLN A 237 -13.35 1.94 3.56
CA GLN A 237 -13.13 0.51 3.36
C GLN A 237 -11.80 0.30 2.64
N ALA A 238 -10.96 -0.59 3.16
CA ALA A 238 -9.64 -0.90 2.60
C ALA A 238 -9.74 -1.49 1.18
N SER A 239 -9.90 -0.63 0.17
CA SER A 239 -9.81 -1.03 -1.23
C SER A 239 -8.34 -1.28 -1.56
N ALA A 240 -7.99 -2.55 -1.77
CA ALA A 240 -6.65 -2.95 -2.18
C ALA A 240 -6.20 -2.25 -3.49
N ALA A 241 -7.15 -1.91 -4.38
CA ALA A 241 -6.88 -1.19 -5.61
C ALA A 241 -6.44 0.27 -5.35
N GLN A 242 -7.19 1.00 -4.51
CA GLN A 242 -6.90 2.41 -4.24
C GLN A 242 -5.59 2.58 -3.44
N SER A 243 -5.32 1.66 -2.51
CA SER A 243 -4.04 1.64 -1.77
C SER A 243 -2.83 1.47 -2.71
N ARG A 244 -2.97 0.68 -3.78
CA ARG A 244 -1.93 0.50 -4.80
C ARG A 244 -1.73 1.77 -5.64
N ILE A 245 -2.83 2.42 -6.06
CA ILE A 245 -2.77 3.69 -6.82
C ILE A 245 -2.05 4.77 -6.01
N VAL A 246 -2.40 4.90 -4.73
CA VAL A 246 -1.77 5.86 -3.81
C VAL A 246 -0.28 5.57 -3.65
N SER A 247 0.09 4.32 -3.33
CA SER A 247 1.49 3.92 -3.10
C SER A 247 2.38 4.10 -4.33
N ASN A 248 1.79 3.99 -5.53
CA ASN A 248 2.50 4.16 -6.80
C ASN A 248 2.47 5.59 -7.35
N SER A 249 1.75 6.51 -6.71
CA SER A 249 1.64 7.90 -7.15
C SER A 249 2.86 8.74 -6.72
N THR A 250 3.16 9.80 -7.49
CA THR A 250 4.21 10.79 -7.15
C THR A 250 3.95 11.51 -5.82
N PHE A 251 2.70 11.48 -5.34
CA PHE A 251 2.28 12.09 -4.08
C PHE A 251 2.43 11.16 -2.87
N SER A 252 3.00 9.95 -3.03
CA SER A 252 3.44 9.11 -1.91
C SER A 252 4.94 9.30 -1.68
N PRO A 253 5.42 9.27 -0.42
CA PRO A 253 6.83 9.45 -0.10
C PRO A 253 7.69 8.39 -0.77
N ASP A 254 8.90 8.79 -1.18
CA ASP A 254 9.87 7.89 -1.83
C ASP A 254 10.40 6.81 -0.88
N THR A 255 10.36 7.05 0.44
CA THR A 255 10.72 6.05 1.44
C THR A 255 9.85 6.24 2.67
N PHE A 256 9.23 5.16 3.16
CA PHE A 256 8.55 5.15 4.44
C PHE A 256 8.73 3.80 5.12
N THR A 257 8.67 3.78 6.44
CA THR A 257 8.77 2.56 7.24
C THR A 257 7.48 2.33 7.99
N ILE A 258 7.04 1.08 8.08
CA ILE A 258 5.95 0.67 8.97
C ILE A 258 6.48 -0.34 9.99
N GLN A 259 5.95 -0.29 11.20
CA GLN A 259 6.17 -1.30 12.21
C GLN A 259 4.95 -2.22 12.28
N VAL A 260 5.20 -3.52 12.20
CA VAL A 260 4.18 -4.56 12.36
C VAL A 260 4.61 -5.52 13.45
N ALA A 261 3.65 -6.12 14.14
CA ALA A 261 3.90 -7.19 15.09
C ALA A 261 3.51 -8.53 14.44
N ILE A 262 4.41 -9.51 14.46
CA ILE A 262 4.14 -10.84 13.89
C ILE A 262 4.18 -11.87 15.01
N VAL A 263 3.11 -12.67 15.13
CA VAL A 263 2.94 -13.70 16.17
C VAL A 263 2.39 -15.00 15.58
N GLY A 264 2.58 -16.10 16.31
CA GLY A 264 2.15 -17.43 15.92
C GLY A 264 3.24 -18.21 15.19
N GLU A 265 2.86 -18.95 14.16
CA GLU A 265 3.70 -19.92 13.45
C GLU A 265 4.61 -19.26 12.38
N VAL A 266 5.59 -18.48 12.85
CA VAL A 266 6.64 -17.86 12.03
C VAL A 266 8.03 -18.12 12.61
N ASN A 267 9.06 -18.12 11.76
CA ASN A 267 10.43 -18.40 12.20
C ASN A 267 11.01 -17.27 13.07
N ARG A 268 10.49 -16.05 12.93
CA ARG A 268 10.87 -14.89 13.74
C ARG A 268 9.65 -14.09 14.19
N VAL A 269 9.17 -14.40 15.39
CA VAL A 269 8.12 -13.64 16.08
C VAL A 269 8.63 -12.30 16.61
N GLY A 270 7.72 -11.37 16.84
CA GLY A 270 7.98 -10.05 17.43
C GLY A 270 7.74 -8.89 16.49
N THR A 271 8.20 -7.71 16.89
CA THR A 271 8.06 -6.48 16.12
C THR A 271 9.05 -6.44 14.97
N GLN A 272 8.57 -6.07 13.78
CA GLN A 272 9.37 -5.93 12.58
C GLN A 272 9.15 -4.58 11.94
N THR A 273 10.26 -3.94 11.55
CA THR A 273 10.24 -2.70 10.78
C THR A 273 10.40 -3.04 9.31
N LEU A 274 9.37 -2.75 8.52
CA LEU A 274 9.36 -2.96 7.08
C LEU A 274 9.62 -1.62 6.41
N VAL A 275 10.54 -1.62 5.44
CA VAL A 275 10.94 -0.41 4.71
C VAL A 275 10.38 -0.47 3.30
N PHE A 276 9.59 0.53 2.93
CA PHE A 276 9.29 0.84 1.55
C PHE A 276 10.34 1.83 1.04
N SER A 277 10.95 1.52 -0.10
CA SER A 277 11.83 2.46 -0.82
C SER A 277 11.51 2.37 -2.31
N ARG A 278 11.01 3.47 -2.88
CA ARG A 278 10.98 3.67 -4.32
C ARG A 278 12.41 3.96 -4.75
N ASN A 279 12.96 3.20 -5.71
CA ASN A 279 14.29 3.50 -6.24
C ASN A 279 14.18 4.62 -7.31
N PRO A 280 14.65 5.85 -7.05
CA PRO A 280 14.51 6.96 -7.99
C PRO A 280 15.38 6.82 -9.24
N THR A 281 16.37 5.91 -9.27
CA THR A 281 17.34 5.79 -10.38
C THR A 281 17.09 4.64 -11.35
N GLY A 282 15.96 3.93 -11.25
CA GLY A 282 15.56 2.91 -12.23
C GLY A 282 16.41 1.63 -12.26
N ASN A 283 17.37 1.46 -11.34
CA ASN A 283 18.16 0.23 -11.26
C ASN A 283 17.44 -0.79 -10.34
N LEU A 284 16.81 -1.82 -10.92
CA LEU A 284 16.11 -2.86 -10.15
C LEU A 284 17.14 -3.73 -9.40
N SER A 285 17.43 -3.40 -8.14
CA SER A 285 18.13 -4.32 -7.24
C SER A 285 17.13 -5.36 -6.74
N THR A 286 17.21 -6.57 -7.29
CA THR A 286 16.45 -7.76 -6.91
C THR A 286 17.00 -8.35 -5.61
N GLY A 287 16.79 -7.65 -4.49
CA GLY A 287 17.26 -8.08 -3.18
C GLY A 287 16.16 -8.03 -2.13
N LEU A 288 15.56 -9.18 -1.83
CA LEU A 288 14.71 -9.38 -0.66
C LEU A 288 15.60 -9.85 0.49
N THR A 289 16.14 -8.93 1.28
CA THR A 289 16.84 -9.27 2.53
C THR A 289 16.20 -8.53 3.69
N GLY A 290 15.61 -9.29 4.60
CA GLY A 290 15.34 -8.85 5.96
C GLY A 290 16.66 -8.89 6.72
N ALA A 291 17.40 -7.78 6.74
CA ALA A 291 18.58 -7.67 7.59
C ALA A 291 18.62 -6.29 8.22
N THR A 292 18.48 -6.30 9.53
CA THR A 292 18.87 -5.23 10.44
C THR A 292 20.33 -4.84 10.17
N THR A 293 20.56 -3.56 9.87
CA THR A 293 21.87 -2.88 9.98
C THR A 293 23.06 -3.58 9.31
N ALA A 294 23.14 -3.52 7.98
CA ALA A 294 24.40 -3.38 7.26
C ALA A 294 24.11 -2.71 5.91
N ALA A 295 24.97 -1.78 5.51
CA ALA A 295 24.76 -0.86 4.41
C ALA A 295 24.39 -1.54 3.07
N GLY A 296 23.40 -0.95 2.39
CA GLY A 296 23.27 -1.01 0.94
C GLY A 296 22.70 -2.29 0.36
N ASN A 297 21.37 -2.46 0.41
CA ASN A 297 20.58 -2.73 -0.78
C ASN A 297 19.10 -2.47 -0.49
N ALA A 298 18.59 -1.39 -1.09
CA ALA A 298 17.23 -0.93 -0.94
C ALA A 298 16.25 -2.02 -1.36
N SER A 299 15.38 -2.37 -0.42
CA SER A 299 14.26 -3.27 -0.58
C SER A 299 13.43 -2.85 -1.81
N VAL A 300 13.14 -3.80 -2.71
CA VAL A 300 12.37 -3.62 -3.96
C VAL A 300 11.19 -2.66 -3.78
N GLY A 301 11.14 -1.61 -4.60
CA GLY A 301 10.06 -0.61 -4.61
C GLY A 301 8.73 -1.25 -5.00
N GLY A 302 7.84 -1.37 -4.03
CA GLY A 302 6.54 -2.02 -4.16
C GLY A 302 5.83 -1.99 -2.81
N PRO A 303 4.48 -2.05 -2.78
CA PRO A 303 3.71 -1.91 -1.55
C PRO A 303 4.20 -2.87 -0.46
N ILE A 304 4.13 -2.45 0.80
CA ILE A 304 4.45 -3.34 1.91
C ILE A 304 3.27 -4.28 2.09
N THR A 305 3.46 -5.56 1.78
CA THR A 305 2.42 -6.58 1.79
C THR A 305 2.69 -7.68 2.82
N LEU A 306 1.68 -8.48 3.09
CA LEU A 306 1.72 -9.61 4.03
C LEU A 306 2.83 -10.60 3.67
N SER A 307 2.95 -10.96 2.39
CA SER A 307 4.00 -11.84 1.86
C SER A 307 5.40 -11.36 2.26
N ARG A 308 5.66 -10.06 2.08
CA ARG A 308 6.94 -9.42 2.39
C ARG A 308 7.21 -9.37 3.89
N ALA A 309 6.18 -9.15 4.69
CA ALA A 309 6.31 -9.19 6.15
C ALA A 309 6.66 -10.59 6.65
N LEU A 310 6.03 -11.63 6.11
CA LEU A 310 6.36 -13.00 6.46
C LEU A 310 7.76 -13.38 6.00
N GLN A 311 8.21 -12.91 4.85
CA GLN A 311 9.59 -13.10 4.40
C GLN A 311 10.59 -12.39 5.32
N ALA A 312 10.28 -11.17 5.79
CA ALA A 312 11.09 -10.47 6.79
C ALA A 312 11.11 -11.21 8.15
N ALA A 313 10.11 -12.06 8.41
CA ALA A 313 10.06 -13.00 9.53
C ALA A 313 10.88 -14.28 9.31
N ASN A 314 11.75 -14.33 8.31
CA ASN A 314 12.41 -15.55 7.82
C ASN A 314 11.39 -16.63 7.42
N GLY A 315 10.19 -16.24 7.03
CA GLY A 315 9.13 -17.14 6.62
C GLY A 315 8.26 -17.68 7.75
N VAL A 316 7.27 -18.49 7.35
CA VAL A 316 6.36 -19.24 8.21
C VAL A 316 6.97 -20.58 8.61
N THR A 317 6.53 -21.14 9.73
CA THR A 317 6.90 -22.51 10.11
C THR A 317 6.11 -23.52 9.27
N GLU A 318 6.54 -24.78 9.25
CA GLU A 318 5.87 -25.84 8.48
C GLU A 318 4.45 -26.16 8.97
N ILE A 319 4.15 -25.79 10.21
CA ILE A 319 2.85 -26.04 10.85
C ILE A 319 1.94 -24.83 10.86
N ALA A 320 2.35 -23.78 10.17
CA ALA A 320 1.54 -22.60 9.95
C ALA A 320 0.32 -22.93 9.09
N ASP A 321 -0.85 -22.48 9.54
CA ASP A 321 -2.04 -22.40 8.70
C ASP A 321 -1.99 -21.12 7.84
N ILE A 322 -1.38 -21.27 6.67
CA ILE A 322 -1.27 -20.20 5.66
C ILE A 322 -2.60 -19.86 4.98
N ARG A 323 -3.69 -20.61 5.22
CA ARG A 323 -5.03 -20.31 4.68
C ARG A 323 -5.79 -19.31 5.53
N ASN A 324 -5.48 -19.26 6.83
CA ASN A 324 -6.22 -18.47 7.81
C ASN A 324 -5.33 -17.42 8.49
N VAL A 325 -4.42 -16.78 7.75
CA VAL A 325 -3.60 -15.71 8.31
C VAL A 325 -4.50 -14.52 8.65
N GLN A 326 -4.33 -13.97 9.85
CA GLN A 326 -5.17 -12.89 10.36
C GLN A 326 -4.34 -11.62 10.55
N ILE A 327 -4.85 -10.50 10.06
CA ILE A 327 -4.28 -9.18 10.24
C ILE A 327 -5.24 -8.39 11.11
N SER A 328 -4.83 -8.12 12.34
CA SER A 328 -5.55 -7.27 13.28
C SER A 328 -5.08 -5.83 13.12
N ARG A 329 -5.94 -5.00 12.54
CA ARG A 329 -5.69 -3.59 12.25
C ARG A 329 -6.41 -2.70 13.26
N LEU A 330 -5.71 -1.70 13.78
CA LEU A 330 -6.32 -0.68 14.63
C LEU A 330 -7.05 0.36 13.77
N ASN A 331 -8.33 0.59 14.03
CA ASN A 331 -9.07 1.67 13.39
C ASN A 331 -8.84 3.02 14.13
N ALA A 332 -9.30 4.13 13.54
CA ALA A 332 -9.18 5.46 14.12
C ALA A 332 -9.91 5.62 15.49
N GLN A 333 -10.81 4.69 15.82
CA GLN A 333 -11.55 4.65 17.09
C GLN A 333 -10.87 3.74 18.14
N GLY A 334 -9.69 3.20 17.85
CA GLY A 334 -8.95 2.29 18.73
C GLY A 334 -9.49 0.86 18.80
N GLN A 335 -10.46 0.48 17.96
CA GLN A 335 -10.96 -0.89 17.85
C GLN A 335 -10.13 -1.68 16.83
N ARG A 336 -9.89 -2.95 17.13
CA ARG A 336 -9.17 -3.87 16.24
C ARG A 336 -10.14 -4.57 15.28
N THR A 337 -9.98 -4.36 13.98
CA THR A 337 -10.66 -5.14 12.95
C THR A 337 -9.77 -6.28 12.47
N ILE A 338 -10.35 -7.44 12.18
CA ILE A 338 -9.61 -8.61 11.70
C ILE A 338 -9.86 -8.77 10.20
N VAL A 339 -8.78 -8.70 9.42
CA VAL A 339 -8.76 -9.04 8.00
C VAL A 339 -8.16 -10.44 7.88
N LYS A 340 -8.82 -11.34 7.15
CA LYS A 340 -8.30 -12.69 6.88
C LYS A 340 -7.66 -12.74 5.50
N ALA A 341 -6.54 -13.44 5.38
CA ALA A 341 -5.81 -13.64 4.14
C ALA A 341 -5.53 -15.12 3.92
N ASN A 342 -5.81 -15.62 2.71
CA ASN A 342 -5.50 -16.98 2.29
C ASN A 342 -4.27 -16.97 1.37
N LEU A 343 -3.09 -17.14 1.95
CA LEU A 343 -1.83 -17.14 1.20
C LEU A 343 -1.64 -18.39 0.33
N LEU A 344 -2.41 -19.46 0.56
CA LEU A 344 -2.38 -20.61 -0.35
C LEU A 344 -2.98 -20.27 -1.71
N ASP A 345 -4.06 -19.48 -1.73
CA ASP A 345 -4.69 -19.02 -2.97
C ASP A 345 -3.79 -18.04 -3.73
N LEU A 346 -2.96 -17.26 -3.02
CA LEU A 346 -1.91 -16.45 -3.63
C LEU A 346 -0.90 -17.31 -4.42
N ILE A 347 -0.54 -18.49 -3.91
CA ILE A 347 0.46 -19.37 -4.51
C ILE A 347 -0.13 -20.24 -5.62
N ILE A 348 -1.27 -20.89 -5.36
CA ILE A 348 -1.86 -21.87 -6.28
C ILE A 348 -2.66 -21.19 -7.39
N LYS A 349 -3.43 -20.14 -7.05
CA LYS A 349 -4.34 -19.46 -7.98
C LYS A 349 -3.78 -18.14 -8.49
N ALA A 350 -2.61 -17.72 -8.03
CA ALA A 350 -2.03 -16.40 -8.30
C ALA A 350 -2.99 -15.25 -7.92
N ASP A 351 -3.84 -15.44 -6.89
CA ASP A 351 -4.79 -14.43 -6.46
C ASP A 351 -4.09 -13.34 -5.63
N LEU A 352 -3.68 -12.26 -6.32
CA LEU A 352 -3.02 -11.10 -5.71
C LEU A 352 -3.90 -10.31 -4.74
N SER A 353 -5.21 -10.59 -4.65
CA SER A 353 -6.07 -9.94 -3.64
C SER A 353 -5.81 -10.49 -2.23
N GLN A 354 -5.22 -11.68 -2.13
CA GLN A 354 -4.86 -12.31 -0.86
C GLN A 354 -3.56 -11.75 -0.26
N ASP A 355 -2.74 -11.05 -1.05
CA ASP A 355 -1.54 -10.38 -0.55
C ASP A 355 -1.88 -8.98 -0.02
N ILE A 356 -2.44 -8.97 1.19
CA ILE A 356 -2.97 -7.77 1.84
C ILE A 356 -1.86 -6.74 2.06
N THR A 357 -2.14 -5.48 1.71
CA THR A 357 -1.24 -4.36 2.02
C THR A 357 -1.30 -4.05 3.52
N LEU A 358 -0.12 -3.95 4.11
CA LEU A 358 0.06 -3.72 5.53
C LEU A 358 0.18 -2.24 5.82
N THR A 359 -0.17 -1.91 7.06
CA THR A 359 -0.13 -0.56 7.58
C THR A 359 0.54 -0.54 8.95
N ASP A 360 1.01 0.63 9.36
CA ASP A 360 1.66 0.79 10.65
C ASP A 360 0.74 0.37 11.81
N GLY A 361 1.31 -0.42 12.72
CA GLY A 361 0.61 -0.99 13.88
C GLY A 361 -0.19 -2.27 13.60
N ASP A 362 -0.18 -2.81 12.38
CA ASP A 362 -0.84 -4.07 12.08
C ASP A 362 -0.23 -5.24 12.88
N LEU A 363 -1.10 -6.07 13.48
CA LEU A 363 -0.72 -7.31 14.15
C LEU A 363 -1.06 -8.49 13.24
N ILE A 364 -0.04 -9.18 12.76
CA ILE A 364 -0.15 -10.37 11.92
C ILE A 364 -0.10 -11.59 12.82
N THR A 365 -1.16 -12.38 12.81
CA THR A 365 -1.27 -13.65 13.52
C THR A 365 -1.31 -14.78 12.51
N VAL A 366 -0.33 -15.66 12.57
CA VAL A 366 -0.26 -16.88 11.77
C VAL A 366 -0.69 -18.05 12.67
N PRO A 367 -1.92 -18.57 12.54
CA PRO A 367 -2.38 -19.66 13.39
C PRO A 367 -1.65 -20.97 13.07
N ARG A 368 -1.71 -21.92 14.01
CA ARG A 368 -1.23 -23.29 13.84
C ARG A 368 -2.29 -24.15 13.15
N LEU A 369 -1.85 -25.02 12.25
CA LEU A 369 -2.71 -25.97 11.54
C LEU A 369 -3.31 -27.00 12.52
N GLU A 370 -4.65 -27.05 12.63
CA GLU A 370 -5.37 -27.91 13.59
C GLU A 370 -5.41 -29.40 13.20
N LYS A 371 -5.09 -29.77 11.95
CA LYS A 371 -5.16 -31.17 11.48
C LYS A 371 -3.88 -31.65 10.82
N THR A 372 -3.31 -32.70 11.40
CA THR A 372 -2.12 -33.42 10.97
C THR A 372 -2.40 -34.26 9.72
N ASN A 373 -2.58 -33.63 8.55
CA ASN A 373 -2.49 -34.35 7.27
C ASN A 373 -1.08 -34.20 6.68
N PRO A 374 -0.26 -35.27 6.61
CA PRO A 374 1.11 -35.25 6.09
C PRO A 374 1.28 -34.50 4.76
N THR A 375 0.26 -34.56 3.90
CA THR A 375 0.30 -33.98 2.56
C THR A 375 0.18 -32.45 2.55
N GLU A 376 -0.50 -31.84 3.51
CA GLU A 376 -0.61 -30.36 3.59
C GLU A 376 0.70 -29.73 4.10
N TYR A 377 1.47 -30.41 4.95
CA TYR A 377 2.79 -29.96 5.40
C TYR A 377 3.77 -29.78 4.24
N LEU A 378 3.75 -30.69 3.26
CA LEU A 378 4.61 -30.59 2.07
C LEU A 378 4.23 -29.43 1.14
N GLN A 379 2.98 -28.96 1.20
CA GLN A 379 2.54 -27.79 0.44
C GLN A 379 2.97 -26.49 1.12
N VAL A 380 2.92 -26.43 2.45
CA VAL A 380 3.44 -25.29 3.23
C VAL A 380 4.96 -25.20 3.09
N ALA A 381 5.68 -26.32 3.18
CA ALA A 381 7.14 -26.35 3.03
C ALA A 381 7.61 -25.84 1.65
N LYS A 382 6.80 -26.00 0.60
CA LYS A 382 7.08 -25.51 -0.77
C LYS A 382 6.66 -24.05 -1.00
N ALA A 383 6.06 -23.38 -0.01
CA ALA A 383 5.59 -22.01 -0.18
C ALA A 383 6.76 -21.01 -0.32
N THR A 384 6.56 -19.94 -1.09
CA THR A 384 7.50 -18.80 -1.23
C THR A 384 7.72 -18.05 0.10
N PHE A 385 6.96 -18.38 1.13
CA PHE A 385 7.06 -17.83 2.48
C PHE A 385 7.71 -18.80 3.47
N SER A 386 8.29 -19.91 3.02
CA SER A 386 9.17 -20.75 3.83
C SER A 386 10.54 -20.07 4.05
N PRO A 387 11.29 -20.41 5.11
CA PRO A 387 12.62 -19.84 5.33
C PRO A 387 13.52 -20.08 4.12
N THR A 388 14.35 -19.11 3.72
CA THR A 388 15.25 -19.30 2.56
C THR A 388 16.42 -20.24 2.87
N VAL A 389 16.76 -20.35 4.16
CA VAL A 389 17.84 -21.20 4.68
C VAL A 389 17.34 -21.91 5.94
N ILE A 390 17.61 -23.21 6.03
CA ILE A 390 17.40 -24.03 7.23
C ILE A 390 18.74 -24.39 7.86
N THR A 391 18.79 -24.55 9.18
CA THR A 391 19.98 -25.03 9.89
C THR A 391 19.75 -26.45 10.39
N VAL A 392 20.60 -27.37 9.94
CA VAL A 392 20.59 -28.78 10.36
C VAL A 392 21.87 -29.05 11.16
N GLN A 393 21.77 -29.78 12.25
CA GLN A 393 22.91 -30.13 13.08
C GLN A 393 23.39 -31.54 12.74
N VAL A 394 24.66 -31.70 12.34
CA VAL A 394 25.27 -33.04 12.20
C VAL A 394 26.17 -33.30 13.40
N VAL A 395 25.98 -34.43 14.07
CA VAL A 395 26.69 -34.83 15.30
C VAL A 395 27.27 -36.23 15.12
N GLY A 396 28.50 -36.44 15.59
CA GLY A 396 29.16 -37.75 15.62
C GLY A 396 30.18 -37.93 14.49
N GLU A 397 30.22 -39.14 13.93
CA GLU A 397 31.23 -39.63 12.97
C GLU A 397 30.99 -39.11 11.53
N ALA A 398 31.04 -37.79 11.37
CA ALA A 398 31.06 -37.12 10.07
C ALA A 398 32.40 -36.40 9.86
N VAL A 399 32.80 -36.15 8.62
CA VAL A 399 34.09 -35.48 8.33
C VAL A 399 34.12 -34.05 8.90
N ARG A 400 32.98 -33.34 8.84
CA ARG A 400 32.80 -31.98 9.39
C ARG A 400 31.50 -31.94 10.20
N PRO A 401 31.50 -32.40 11.46
CA PRO A 401 30.34 -32.29 12.33
C PRO A 401 30.13 -30.82 12.70
N GLY A 402 28.87 -30.44 12.93
CA GLY A 402 28.49 -29.07 13.24
C GLY A 402 27.16 -28.64 12.60
N PRO A 403 26.77 -27.37 12.80
CA PRO A 403 25.62 -26.79 12.14
C PRO A 403 25.91 -26.55 10.65
N ILE A 404 24.99 -26.98 9.80
CA ILE A 404 25.05 -26.85 8.34
C ILE A 404 23.85 -26.04 7.87
N GLN A 405 24.09 -25.02 7.06
CA GLN A 405 23.05 -24.21 6.43
C GLN A 405 22.69 -24.78 5.07
N MET A 406 21.41 -25.02 4.83
CA MET A 406 20.89 -25.69 3.63
C MET A 406 19.62 -25.02 3.13
N ARG A 407 19.14 -25.42 1.94
CA ARG A 407 17.83 -25.00 1.44
C ARG A 407 16.73 -25.84 2.12
N PRO A 408 15.51 -25.30 2.33
CA PRO A 408 14.39 -26.09 2.84
C PRO A 408 14.12 -27.29 1.95
N ASN A 409 13.72 -28.40 2.56
CA ASN A 409 13.40 -29.64 1.85
C ASN A 409 14.60 -30.22 1.06
N SER A 410 15.83 -29.81 1.37
CA SER A 410 17.06 -30.50 0.95
C SER A 410 17.06 -31.95 1.46
N ALA A 411 17.65 -32.86 0.69
CA ALA A 411 17.62 -34.27 1.05
C ALA A 411 18.49 -34.59 2.27
N PHE A 412 18.13 -35.60 3.05
CA PHE A 412 18.94 -36.08 4.17
C PHE A 412 20.38 -36.44 3.74
N THR A 413 20.54 -37.13 2.61
CA THR A 413 21.86 -37.48 2.05
C THR A 413 22.67 -36.27 1.61
N GLU A 414 22.00 -35.18 1.25
CA GLU A 414 22.63 -33.92 0.88
C GLU A 414 23.33 -33.30 2.10
N ALA A 415 22.71 -33.32 3.30
CA ALA A 415 23.35 -32.82 4.52
C ALA A 415 24.62 -33.58 4.88
N ILE A 416 24.61 -34.90 4.74
CA ILE A 416 25.80 -35.74 4.94
C ILE A 416 26.89 -35.36 3.93
N SER A 417 26.51 -35.08 2.68
CA SER A 417 27.45 -34.62 1.66
C SER A 417 28.07 -33.25 2.02
N PHE A 418 27.26 -32.30 2.52
CA PHE A 418 27.75 -31.01 3.00
C PHE A 418 28.67 -31.13 4.23
N ALA A 419 28.44 -32.14 5.07
CA ALA A 419 29.33 -32.52 6.16
C ALA A 419 30.67 -33.14 5.68
N GLY A 420 30.89 -33.24 4.37
CA GLY A 420 32.08 -33.85 3.78
C GLY A 420 32.03 -35.37 3.70
N GLY A 421 30.84 -35.96 3.92
CA GLY A 421 30.64 -37.40 4.01
C GLY A 421 30.77 -37.94 5.44
N LEU A 422 30.62 -39.25 5.56
CA LEU A 422 30.83 -39.99 6.80
C LEU A 422 32.31 -40.38 6.93
N THR A 423 32.82 -40.48 8.15
CA THR A 423 34.18 -41.01 8.40
C THR A 423 34.23 -42.51 8.14
N ASN A 424 35.43 -43.09 8.00
CA ASN A 424 35.58 -44.55 7.82
C ASN A 424 35.09 -45.36 9.02
N ASP A 425 35.03 -44.73 10.19
CA ASP A 425 34.60 -45.34 11.45
C ASP A 425 33.08 -45.21 11.67
N ALA A 426 32.35 -44.52 10.79
CA ALA A 426 30.93 -44.28 10.89
C ALA A 426 30.06 -45.49 10.51
N ASP A 427 28.93 -45.67 11.21
CA ASP A 427 27.88 -46.61 10.81
C ASP A 427 26.94 -45.98 9.77
N TRP A 428 27.26 -46.16 8.49
CA TRP A 428 26.45 -45.67 7.37
C TRP A 428 25.07 -46.36 7.26
N ARG A 429 24.87 -47.51 7.91
CA ARG A 429 23.61 -48.28 7.84
C ARG A 429 22.61 -47.85 8.90
N ALA A 430 23.05 -47.11 9.91
CA ALA A 430 22.24 -46.72 11.06
C ALA A 430 22.51 -45.27 11.46
N VAL A 431 22.21 -44.34 10.55
CA VAL A 431 22.23 -42.90 10.87
C VAL A 431 20.88 -42.49 11.42
N GLU A 432 20.88 -41.76 12.52
CA GLU A 432 19.65 -41.38 13.22
C GLU A 432 19.28 -39.94 12.89
N LEU A 433 18.07 -39.73 12.40
CA LEU A 433 17.46 -38.43 12.26
C LEU A 433 16.55 -38.19 13.47
N TYR A 434 16.87 -37.16 14.24
CA TYR A 434 16.03 -36.63 15.30
C TYR A 434 15.33 -35.38 14.79
N ARG A 435 14.01 -35.42 14.85
CA ARG A 435 13.13 -34.33 14.44
C ARG A 435 12.24 -33.95 15.60
N VAL A 436 12.29 -32.68 16.00
CA VAL A 436 11.37 -32.16 17.00
C VAL A 436 10.05 -31.88 16.30
N ASN A 437 9.03 -32.63 16.69
CA ASN A 437 7.68 -32.38 16.26
C ASN A 437 7.15 -31.08 16.89
N PRO A 438 6.13 -30.49 16.30
CA PRO A 438 5.61 -29.20 16.73
C PRO A 438 4.83 -29.27 18.07
N ASP A 439 4.52 -30.46 18.55
CA ASP A 439 3.96 -30.72 19.89
C ASP A 439 5.06 -30.88 20.97
N GLY A 440 6.33 -30.72 20.60
CA GLY A 440 7.47 -30.92 21.48
C GLY A 440 7.91 -32.39 21.62
N SER A 441 7.21 -33.33 20.98
CA SER A 441 7.67 -34.72 20.90
C SER A 441 8.89 -34.82 19.97
N ILE A 442 9.74 -35.82 20.19
CA ILE A 442 10.91 -36.04 19.33
C ILE A 442 10.67 -37.32 18.55
N MET A 443 10.62 -37.21 17.22
CA MET A 443 10.68 -38.39 16.35
C MET A 443 12.13 -38.78 16.15
N ARG A 444 12.39 -40.07 16.32
CA ARG A 444 13.64 -40.71 15.91
C ARG A 444 13.35 -41.59 14.71
N ARG A 445 14.12 -41.39 13.65
CA ARG A 445 14.09 -42.25 12.46
C ARG A 445 15.49 -42.77 12.16
N ASN A 446 15.60 -44.07 11.94
CA ASN A 446 16.84 -44.68 11.49
C ASN A 446 16.84 -44.71 9.96
N LEU A 447 17.90 -44.18 9.35
CA LEU A 447 18.05 -44.01 7.91
C LEU A 447 19.38 -44.62 7.46
N VAL A 448 19.42 -45.02 6.19
CA VAL A 448 20.64 -45.49 5.53
C VAL A 448 21.25 -44.31 4.79
N ALA A 449 22.52 -44.02 5.05
CA ALA A 449 23.27 -42.95 4.40
C ALA A 449 23.82 -43.39 3.04
N ASP A 450 22.95 -43.82 2.13
CA ASP A 450 23.31 -44.11 0.74
C ASP A 450 23.10 -42.87 -0.13
N LEU A 451 24.20 -42.31 -0.63
CA LEU A 451 24.23 -41.07 -1.42
C LEU A 451 23.50 -41.18 -2.76
N ASN A 452 23.17 -42.38 -3.22
CA ASN A 452 22.46 -42.61 -4.48
C ASN A 452 20.93 -42.63 -4.33
N LEU A 453 20.40 -42.53 -3.10
CA LEU A 453 18.96 -42.58 -2.87
C LEU A 453 18.25 -41.30 -3.34
N PRO A 454 17.20 -41.38 -4.17
CA PRO A 454 16.38 -40.23 -4.51
C PRO A 454 15.58 -39.73 -3.30
N LEU A 455 15.17 -38.46 -3.33
CA LEU A 455 14.34 -37.85 -2.29
C LEU A 455 13.05 -38.66 -2.07
N SER A 456 12.85 -39.17 -0.86
CA SER A 456 11.70 -40.00 -0.48
C SER A 456 11.43 -39.87 1.01
N GLU A 457 10.17 -39.67 1.40
CA GLU A 457 9.78 -39.56 2.80
C GLU A 457 10.13 -40.77 3.67
N GLU A 458 10.37 -41.94 3.07
CA GLU A 458 10.68 -43.17 3.78
C GLU A 458 12.19 -43.38 3.98
N SER A 459 12.97 -43.24 2.91
CA SER A 459 14.40 -43.60 2.89
C SER A 459 15.37 -42.41 2.84
N ASN A 460 14.94 -41.29 2.26
CA ASN A 460 15.76 -40.07 2.14
C ASN A 460 14.87 -38.83 2.32
N PRO A 461 14.36 -38.59 3.54
CA PRO A 461 13.37 -37.56 3.79
C PRO A 461 13.96 -36.16 3.56
N GLY A 462 13.09 -35.22 3.18
CA GLY A 462 13.44 -33.80 3.17
C GLY A 462 13.74 -33.30 4.57
N LEU A 463 14.83 -32.56 4.70
CA LEU A 463 15.28 -31.96 5.95
C LEU A 463 14.54 -30.66 6.25
N ARG A 464 14.42 -30.41 7.55
CA ARG A 464 13.68 -29.31 8.15
C ARG A 464 14.60 -28.48 9.04
N ASP A 465 14.19 -27.26 9.33
CA ASP A 465 14.94 -26.43 10.26
C ASP A 465 15.02 -27.10 11.63
N ARG A 466 16.23 -27.10 12.21
CA ARG A 466 16.57 -27.75 13.50
C ARG A 466 16.52 -29.27 13.51
N ASP A 467 16.50 -29.93 12.36
CA ASP A 467 16.75 -31.37 12.31
C ASP A 467 18.16 -31.68 12.85
N VAL A 468 18.29 -32.79 13.60
CA VAL A 468 19.57 -33.26 14.12
C VAL A 468 19.87 -34.64 13.55
N ILE A 469 21.00 -34.74 12.86
CA ILE A 469 21.53 -35.97 12.28
C ILE A 469 22.62 -36.48 13.21
N VAL A 470 22.42 -37.67 13.77
CA VAL A 470 23.38 -38.33 14.65
C VAL A 470 23.96 -39.53 13.93
N VAL A 471 25.27 -39.48 13.68
CA VAL A 471 26.04 -40.58 13.09
C VAL A 471 26.77 -41.30 14.19
N ARG A 472 26.43 -42.57 14.41
CA ARG A 472 27.10 -43.41 15.41
C ARG A 472 28.38 -44.03 14.83
N PRO A 473 29.39 -44.32 15.66
CA PRO A 473 30.51 -45.16 15.26
C PRO A 473 30.05 -46.60 14.97
N SER A 474 30.67 -47.23 13.99
CA SER A 474 30.47 -48.64 13.65
C SER A 474 31.04 -49.55 14.75
N PHE A 475 30.29 -50.60 15.10
CA PHE A 475 30.58 -51.51 16.23
C PHE A 475 31.91 -52.32 16.09
N GLY A 476 32.69 -52.10 15.02
CA GLY A 476 34.02 -52.70 14.82
C GLY A 476 35.19 -51.71 14.93
N ALA A 477 34.93 -50.40 15.06
CA ALA A 477 35.95 -49.34 15.03
C ALA A 477 36.45 -48.94 16.43
N GLY A 478 36.68 -49.90 17.33
CA GLY A 478 37.23 -49.58 18.64
C GLY A 478 37.34 -50.73 19.62
N LEU A 479 38.34 -51.60 19.45
CA LEU A 479 38.96 -52.28 20.60
C LEU A 479 40.37 -51.81 20.92
N ILE A 480 40.95 -50.85 20.18
CA ILE A 480 42.25 -50.29 20.55
C ILE A 480 42.30 -48.82 20.14
N ASN A 481 42.06 -47.90 21.11
CA ASN A 481 42.50 -46.49 21.19
C ASN A 481 41.50 -45.42 21.69
N SER A 482 40.35 -45.75 22.27
CA SER A 482 39.40 -44.71 22.73
C SER A 482 38.93 -44.79 24.18
N VAL A 483 39.56 -45.58 25.06
CA VAL A 483 39.15 -45.66 26.48
C VAL A 483 39.65 -44.48 27.33
N THR A 484 40.55 -43.63 26.84
CA THR A 484 41.20 -42.60 27.70
C THR A 484 40.98 -41.14 27.30
N ARG A 485 40.16 -40.82 26.29
CA ARG A 485 39.88 -39.41 25.92
C ARG A 485 38.42 -38.95 26.02
N PHE A 486 37.46 -39.84 26.28
CA PHE A 486 36.04 -39.48 26.26
C PHE A 486 35.31 -39.52 27.61
N LEU A 487 35.98 -39.83 28.73
CA LEU A 487 35.35 -39.85 30.06
C LEU A 487 35.83 -38.73 31.01
N GLY A 488 36.57 -37.74 30.51
CA GLY A 488 37.11 -36.65 31.33
C GLY A 488 36.35 -35.31 31.26
N ASN A 489 35.63 -35.01 30.17
CA ASN A 489 35.09 -33.64 29.94
C ASN A 489 33.68 -33.58 29.31
N ILE A 490 32.91 -34.67 29.28
CA ILE A 490 31.49 -34.62 28.89
C ILE A 490 30.67 -35.19 30.03
N VAL A 491 30.45 -34.33 31.02
CA VAL A 491 29.38 -34.49 32.00
C VAL A 491 28.05 -34.31 31.24
N THR A 492 27.32 -35.41 31.08
CA THR A 492 25.85 -35.51 30.88
C THR A 492 25.17 -34.67 29.78
N PRO A 493 24.54 -35.30 28.75
CA PRO A 493 23.52 -34.65 27.93
C PRO A 493 22.13 -34.59 28.61
N LEU A 494 22.03 -34.84 29.93
CA LEU A 494 20.77 -34.70 30.69
C LEU A 494 20.56 -33.33 31.34
N ALA A 495 21.50 -32.39 31.24
CA ALA A 495 21.40 -31.08 31.91
C ALA A 495 20.90 -29.93 31.00
N LEU A 496 20.62 -30.19 29.71
CA LEU A 496 20.16 -29.15 28.77
C LEU A 496 18.63 -29.04 28.67
N ILE A 497 17.89 -29.87 29.40
CA ILE A 497 16.41 -29.85 29.43
C ILE A 497 15.85 -29.05 30.62
N ASP A 498 16.65 -28.70 31.63
CA ASP A 498 16.13 -28.10 32.88
C ASP A 498 16.27 -26.57 33.00
N ASN A 499 16.77 -25.88 31.98
CA ASN A 499 16.84 -24.41 31.96
C ASN A 499 15.87 -23.74 30.96
N ILE A 500 14.89 -24.49 30.44
CA ILE A 500 13.79 -23.98 29.63
C ILE A 500 12.47 -23.89 30.44
N PHE A 501 12.43 -24.39 31.67
CA PHE A 501 11.32 -24.15 32.60
C PHE A 501 11.80 -23.50 33.91
N ARG A 502 12.13 -22.20 33.83
CA ARG A 502 11.85 -21.24 34.90
C ARG A 502 11.60 -19.85 34.34
#